data_AF-A0AAU3BNU9-F1
#
_entry.id   AF-A0AAU3BNU9-F1
#
_cell.length_a   1.000
_cell.length_b   1.000
_cell.length_c   1.000
_cell.angle_alpha   90.00
_cell.angle_beta   90.00
_cell.angle_gamma   90.00
#
_symmetry.space_group_name_H-M   'P 1'
#
loop_
_entity.id
_entity.type
_entity.pdbx_description
1 polymer ?
#
loop_
_entity_poly.entity_id
_entity_poly.type
_entity_poly.pdbx_seq_one_letter_code
_entity_poly.pdbx_strand_id
1 'polypeptide(L)'
;MGRRSTLTRWQRWRSGPTLRIPRGADDVENANRRFLLYGVMPLWFVPAVADWVMHRRSDIEHTSGVQESAVHALMMTEAGIPVVAGLTARVNPLVLSLMGGAALAHGATALWDVSLATDKREVRPVEQHIHSFLEVLPLTAAAFTTCLHWDQVRETLKGGGRPDNWKLLPKQRPLPASYLGAIAAGVGVCVALPYAEEMIRCIRARRNRDSDDLRS
;
A
#
# COMPACT_ATOMS: atom_id res chain seq x y z
N MET A 1 -17.49 46.31 29.05
CA MET A 1 -17.11 45.40 27.93
C MET A 1 -15.81 44.68 28.30
N GLY A 2 -15.91 43.53 28.98
CA GLY A 2 -14.76 42.83 29.55
C GLY A 2 -14.12 41.86 28.56
N ARG A 3 -12.84 42.10 28.23
CA ARG A 3 -12.00 41.29 27.34
C ARG A 3 -11.81 39.88 27.95
N ARG A 4 -12.66 38.91 27.59
CA ARG A 4 -12.48 37.51 27.98
C ARG A 4 -11.17 37.00 27.38
N SER A 5 -10.17 36.72 28.22
CA SER A 5 -8.85 36.30 27.76
C SER A 5 -8.93 34.93 27.10
N THR A 6 -8.45 34.83 25.87
CA THR A 6 -8.35 33.58 25.10
C THR A 6 -7.53 32.50 25.82
N LEU A 7 -6.62 32.90 26.72
CA LEU A 7 -5.79 32.03 27.57
C LEU A 7 -6.61 31.07 28.46
N THR A 8 -7.77 31.52 28.98
CA THR A 8 -8.61 30.68 29.86
C THR A 8 -9.33 29.56 29.11
N ARG A 9 -9.52 29.69 27.79
CA ARG A 9 -10.16 28.65 26.96
C ARG A 9 -9.23 27.48 26.71
N TRP A 10 -7.95 27.74 26.46
CA TRP A 10 -6.91 26.72 26.25
C TRP A 10 -6.55 25.97 27.54
N GLN A 11 -6.60 26.63 28.70
CA GLN A 11 -6.38 25.99 30.00
C GLN A 11 -7.49 24.98 30.35
N ARG A 12 -8.75 25.26 29.99
CA ARG A 12 -9.89 24.37 30.24
C ARG A 12 -9.98 23.18 29.27
N TRP A 13 -9.30 23.23 28.13
CA TRP A 13 -9.30 22.12 27.16
C TRP A 13 -8.71 20.83 27.76
N ARG A 14 -7.70 20.93 28.63
CA ARG A 14 -7.13 19.79 29.37
C ARG A 14 -8.02 19.28 30.52
N SER A 15 -9.02 20.05 30.91
CA SER A 15 -9.95 19.73 32.02
C SER A 15 -11.24 19.06 31.51
N GLY A 16 -11.35 18.79 30.21
CA GLY A 16 -12.50 18.12 29.62
C GLY A 16 -12.64 16.68 30.11
N PRO A 17 -13.85 16.09 30.04
CA PRO A 17 -14.05 14.68 30.36
C PRO A 17 -13.08 13.81 29.57
N THR A 18 -12.39 12.89 30.26
CA THR A 18 -11.56 11.89 29.59
C THR A 18 -12.41 11.11 28.59
N LEU A 19 -11.85 10.85 27.41
CA LEU A 19 -12.49 10.04 26.37
C LEU A 19 -12.86 8.68 26.98
N ARG A 20 -14.14 8.48 27.26
CA ARG A 20 -14.65 7.19 27.75
C ARG A 20 -14.67 6.22 26.56
N ILE A 21 -13.67 5.36 26.50
CA ILE A 21 -13.68 4.21 25.59
C ILE A 21 -14.79 3.27 26.08
N PRO A 22 -15.84 2.99 25.29
CA PRO A 22 -16.92 2.10 25.68
C PRO A 22 -16.38 0.71 26.10
N ARG A 23 -16.95 0.09 27.14
CA ARG A 23 -16.67 -1.32 27.46
C ARG A 23 -17.17 -2.18 26.27
N GLY A 24 -16.30 -3.00 25.67
CA GLY A 24 -16.54 -3.67 24.39
C GLY A 24 -15.77 -3.07 23.20
N ALA A 25 -15.27 -1.83 23.30
CA ALA A 25 -14.31 -1.24 22.37
C ALA A 25 -12.84 -1.58 22.73
N ASP A 26 -12.67 -2.45 23.73
CA ASP A 26 -11.43 -2.97 24.30
C ASP A 26 -10.85 -4.15 23.50
N ASP A 27 -11.60 -4.73 22.56
CA ASP A 27 -11.08 -5.70 21.60
C ASP A 27 -10.43 -5.01 20.38
N VAL A 28 -9.50 -4.10 20.68
CA VAL A 28 -8.72 -3.34 19.71
C VAL A 28 -7.94 -4.26 18.79
N GLU A 29 -7.53 -5.43 19.29
CA GLU A 29 -6.83 -6.46 18.52
C GLU A 29 -7.71 -7.00 17.39
N ASN A 30 -8.94 -7.43 17.67
CA ASN A 30 -9.83 -7.91 16.61
C ASN A 30 -10.35 -6.78 15.72
N ALA A 31 -10.57 -5.57 16.27
CA ALA A 31 -10.91 -4.41 15.45
C ALA A 31 -9.81 -4.10 14.43
N ASN A 32 -8.55 -4.04 14.86
CA ASN A 32 -7.38 -3.84 14.00
C ASN A 32 -7.28 -4.96 12.94
N ARG A 33 -7.37 -6.23 13.34
CA ARG A 33 -7.35 -7.36 12.40
C ARG A 33 -8.46 -7.29 11.36
N ARG A 34 -9.69 -6.99 11.77
CA ARG A 34 -10.83 -6.86 10.84
C ARG A 34 -10.64 -5.67 9.92
N PHE A 35 -10.11 -4.57 10.42
CA PHE A 35 -9.79 -3.41 9.59
C PHE A 35 -8.71 -3.73 8.55
N LEU A 36 -7.63 -4.44 8.93
CA LEU A 36 -6.63 -4.90 7.98
C LEU A 36 -7.23 -5.82 6.91
N LEU A 37 -7.98 -6.85 7.31
CA LEU A 37 -8.48 -7.89 6.39
C LEU A 37 -9.68 -7.43 5.55
N TYR A 38 -10.60 -6.66 6.12
CA TYR A 38 -11.87 -6.31 5.46
C TYR A 38 -12.00 -4.82 5.14
N GLY A 39 -11.07 -3.99 5.61
CA GLY A 39 -10.96 -2.58 5.23
C GLY A 39 -9.79 -2.36 4.30
N VAL A 40 -8.56 -2.41 4.82
CA VAL A 40 -7.33 -2.10 4.08
C VAL A 40 -7.14 -3.00 2.87
N MET A 41 -7.22 -4.33 3.04
CA MET A 41 -7.00 -5.28 1.92
C MET A 41 -7.92 -5.04 0.71
N PRO A 42 -9.26 -4.96 0.84
CA PRO A 42 -10.12 -4.72 -0.32
C PRO A 42 -10.04 -3.28 -0.86
N LEU A 43 -9.59 -2.30 -0.07
CA LEU A 43 -9.44 -0.91 -0.51
C LEU A 43 -8.40 -0.75 -1.63
N TRP A 44 -7.54 -1.74 -1.88
CA TRP A 44 -6.60 -1.75 -2.99
C TRP A 44 -7.26 -1.91 -4.36
N PHE A 45 -8.40 -2.60 -4.45
CA PHE A 45 -8.93 -3.06 -5.73
C PHE A 45 -9.54 -1.94 -6.57
N VAL A 46 -10.37 -1.08 -5.96
CA VAL A 46 -11.03 0.01 -6.69
C VAL A 46 -10.03 1.04 -7.22
N PRO A 47 -9.09 1.55 -6.41
CA PRO A 47 -8.05 2.46 -6.88
C PRO A 47 -7.15 1.82 -7.94
N ALA A 48 -6.77 0.55 -7.81
CA ALA A 48 -5.95 -0.13 -8.82
C ALA A 48 -6.64 -0.18 -10.19
N VAL A 49 -7.95 -0.48 -10.23
CA VAL A 49 -8.71 -0.43 -11.49
C VAL A 49 -8.86 1.01 -11.98
N ALA A 50 -9.10 1.96 -11.09
CA ALA A 50 -9.25 3.36 -11.46
C ALA A 50 -7.96 3.94 -12.06
N ASP A 51 -6.81 3.57 -11.50
CA ASP A 51 -5.47 3.93 -11.95
C ASP A 51 -5.22 3.43 -13.39
N TRP A 52 -5.46 2.15 -13.63
CA TRP A 52 -5.42 1.57 -14.98
C TRP A 52 -6.35 2.27 -15.98
N VAL A 53 -7.57 2.64 -15.56
CA VAL A 53 -8.50 3.42 -16.41
C VAL A 53 -7.91 4.80 -16.75
N MET A 54 -7.23 5.44 -15.80
CA MET A 54 -6.56 6.73 -16.06
C MET A 54 -5.41 6.55 -17.04
N HIS A 55 -4.55 5.54 -16.87
CA HIS A 55 -3.46 5.24 -17.81
C HIS A 55 -3.94 4.98 -19.23
N ARG A 56 -5.06 4.26 -19.38
CA ARG A 56 -5.70 4.07 -20.68
C ARG A 56 -6.23 5.37 -21.27
N ARG A 57 -6.72 6.30 -20.45
CA ARG A 57 -7.26 7.59 -20.90
C ARG A 57 -6.16 8.61 -21.21
N SER A 58 -5.03 8.53 -20.53
CA SER A 58 -3.86 9.37 -20.76
C SER A 58 -2.92 8.82 -21.83
N ASP A 59 -3.27 7.67 -22.44
CA ASP A 59 -2.56 7.08 -23.57
C ASP A 59 -1.08 6.85 -23.28
N ILE A 60 -0.79 6.29 -22.09
CA ILE A 60 0.58 6.20 -21.59
C ILE A 60 1.49 5.41 -22.54
N GLU A 61 0.94 4.48 -23.33
CA GLU A 61 1.69 3.72 -24.32
C GLU A 61 2.42 4.58 -25.36
N HIS A 62 1.95 5.80 -25.59
CA HIS A 62 2.50 6.76 -26.55
C HIS A 62 3.22 7.95 -25.91
N THR A 63 3.21 8.06 -24.57
CA THR A 63 3.96 9.09 -23.84
C THR A 63 5.18 8.50 -23.12
N SER A 64 4.99 7.92 -21.94
CA SER A 64 6.03 7.38 -21.04
C SER A 64 6.24 5.87 -21.23
N GLY A 65 5.21 5.18 -21.71
CA GLY A 65 5.25 3.84 -22.27
C GLY A 65 5.70 2.77 -21.28
N VAL A 66 6.57 1.88 -21.76
CA VAL A 66 7.04 0.72 -20.99
C VAL A 66 7.78 1.12 -19.73
N GLN A 67 8.40 2.30 -19.70
CA GLN A 67 9.18 2.74 -18.54
C GLN A 67 8.27 3.00 -17.33
N GLU A 68 7.19 3.77 -17.49
CA GLU A 68 6.21 4.04 -16.43
C GLU A 68 5.52 2.75 -16.00
N SER A 69 5.06 1.92 -16.96
CA SER A 69 4.42 0.64 -16.63
C SER A 69 5.37 -0.32 -15.86
N ALA A 70 6.69 -0.28 -16.13
CA ALA A 70 7.67 -1.08 -15.39
C ALA A 70 7.87 -0.58 -13.94
N VAL A 71 7.79 0.73 -13.71
CA VAL A 71 7.82 1.31 -12.35
C VAL A 71 6.57 0.87 -11.58
N HIS A 72 5.38 0.90 -12.20
CA HIS A 72 4.17 0.34 -11.58
C HIS A 72 4.33 -1.14 -11.21
N ALA A 73 4.98 -1.94 -12.07
CA ALA A 73 5.28 -3.34 -11.78
C ALA A 73 6.16 -3.52 -10.53
N LEU A 74 7.17 -2.66 -10.38
CA LEU A 74 8.04 -2.63 -9.22
C LEU A 74 7.24 -2.27 -7.97
N MET A 75 6.43 -1.21 -8.01
CA MET A 75 5.58 -0.78 -6.89
C MET A 75 4.59 -1.86 -6.45
N MET A 76 3.96 -2.55 -7.38
CA MET A 76 3.10 -3.70 -7.08
C MET A 76 3.87 -4.85 -6.41
N THR A 77 5.12 -5.08 -6.80
CA THR A 77 5.97 -6.12 -6.20
C THR A 77 6.39 -5.73 -4.78
N GLU A 78 6.78 -4.46 -4.59
CA GLU A 78 7.13 -3.88 -3.30
C GLU A 78 5.96 -3.93 -2.31
N ALA A 79 4.72 -3.76 -2.76
CA ALA A 79 3.54 -3.91 -1.93
C ALA A 79 3.11 -5.39 -1.76
N GLY A 80 3.14 -6.16 -2.85
CA GLY A 80 2.62 -7.52 -2.91
C GLY A 80 3.41 -8.52 -2.08
N ILE A 81 4.75 -8.44 -2.08
CA ILE A 81 5.61 -9.34 -1.29
C ILE A 81 5.31 -9.23 0.22
N PRO A 82 5.31 -8.02 0.84
CA PRO A 82 4.90 -7.84 2.23
C PRO A 82 3.48 -8.30 2.52
N VAL A 83 2.52 -8.07 1.61
CA VAL A 83 1.13 -8.53 1.79
C VAL A 83 1.08 -10.05 1.84
N VAL A 84 1.72 -10.75 0.91
CA VAL A 84 1.77 -12.23 0.90
C VAL A 84 2.44 -12.75 2.18
N ALA A 85 3.57 -12.16 2.59
CA ALA A 85 4.23 -12.50 3.84
C ALA A 85 3.30 -12.26 5.05
N GLY A 86 2.61 -11.13 5.10
CA GLY A 86 1.65 -10.78 6.15
C GLY A 86 0.44 -11.72 6.20
N LEU A 87 -0.01 -12.27 5.08
CA LEU A 87 -1.14 -13.22 5.01
C LEU A 87 -0.75 -14.67 5.32
N THR A 88 0.47 -15.09 5.00
CA THR A 88 0.89 -16.50 5.06
C THR A 88 1.90 -16.81 6.16
N ALA A 89 2.77 -15.86 6.51
CA ALA A 89 3.82 -16.03 7.49
C ALA A 89 3.42 -15.51 8.88
N ARG A 90 4.05 -16.09 9.89
CA ARG A 90 4.07 -15.58 11.26
C ARG A 90 4.73 -14.22 11.24
N VAL A 91 4.07 -13.22 11.80
CA VAL A 91 4.67 -11.88 11.96
C VAL A 91 5.71 -11.96 13.07
N ASN A 92 6.97 -11.81 12.68
CA ASN A 92 8.17 -11.78 13.53
C ASN A 92 9.08 -10.62 13.06
N PRO A 93 10.25 -10.38 13.68
CA PRO A 93 11.16 -9.32 13.25
C PRO A 93 11.50 -9.34 11.76
N LEU A 94 11.75 -10.51 11.16
CA LEU A 94 11.98 -10.61 9.71
C LEU A 94 10.83 -10.03 8.89
N VAL A 95 9.59 -10.47 9.16
CA VAL A 95 8.41 -10.01 8.42
C VAL A 95 8.14 -8.52 8.66
N LEU A 96 8.30 -8.03 9.89
CA LEU A 96 8.14 -6.60 10.18
C LEU A 96 9.21 -5.74 9.49
N SER A 97 10.47 -6.18 9.49
CA SER A 97 11.56 -5.51 8.76
C SER A 97 11.31 -5.52 7.26
N LEU A 98 10.82 -6.63 6.70
CA LEU A 98 10.40 -6.71 5.30
C LEU A 98 9.28 -5.71 5.00
N MET A 99 8.22 -5.68 5.80
CA MET A 99 7.11 -4.75 5.61
C MET A 99 7.54 -3.29 5.72
N GLY A 100 8.35 -2.95 6.73
CA GLY A 100 8.85 -1.59 6.93
C GLY A 100 9.81 -1.15 5.82
N GLY A 101 10.77 -1.99 5.47
CA GLY A 101 11.72 -1.72 4.38
C GLY A 101 11.02 -1.58 3.04
N ALA A 102 10.07 -2.46 2.74
CA ALA A 102 9.28 -2.39 1.52
C ALA A 102 8.35 -1.17 1.47
N ALA A 103 7.76 -0.74 2.59
CA ALA A 103 6.96 0.49 2.62
C ALA A 103 7.81 1.74 2.36
N LEU A 104 9.05 1.78 2.87
CA LEU A 104 10.00 2.87 2.58
C LEU A 104 10.46 2.84 1.12
N ALA A 105 10.80 1.67 0.60
CA ALA A 105 11.16 1.48 -0.81
C ALA A 105 10.01 1.92 -1.72
N HIS A 106 8.79 1.47 -1.42
CA HIS A 106 7.57 1.85 -2.13
C HIS A 106 7.34 3.35 -2.15
N GLY A 107 7.53 4.05 -1.03
CA GLY A 107 7.44 5.51 -0.99
C GLY A 107 8.51 6.19 -1.86
N ALA A 108 9.74 5.67 -1.88
CA ALA A 108 10.79 6.19 -2.77
C ALA A 108 10.47 5.91 -4.25
N THR A 109 9.96 4.73 -4.57
CA THR A 109 9.55 4.36 -5.94
C THR A 109 8.34 5.16 -6.40
N ALA A 110 7.37 5.46 -5.52
CA ALA A 110 6.24 6.35 -5.82
C ALA A 110 6.71 7.79 -6.15
N LEU A 111 7.68 8.31 -5.40
CA LEU A 111 8.27 9.61 -5.72
C LEU A 111 8.99 9.59 -7.07
N TRP A 112 9.66 8.48 -7.40
CA TRP A 112 10.29 8.31 -8.69
C TRP A 112 9.25 8.22 -9.83
N ASP A 113 8.17 7.49 -9.62
CA ASP A 113 7.06 7.35 -10.57
C ASP A 113 6.46 8.72 -10.94
N VAL A 114 6.07 9.51 -9.94
CA VAL A 114 5.52 10.86 -10.16
C VAL A 114 6.53 11.76 -10.87
N SER A 115 7.81 11.68 -10.50
CA SER A 115 8.87 12.45 -11.15
C SER A 115 9.04 12.05 -12.63
N LEU A 116 8.93 10.76 -12.95
CA LEU A 116 9.00 10.24 -14.31
C LEU A 116 7.77 10.68 -15.13
N ALA A 117 6.56 10.50 -14.59
CA ALA A 117 5.32 10.80 -15.28
C ALA A 117 5.20 12.29 -15.59
N THR A 118 5.49 13.16 -14.63
CA THR A 118 5.41 14.62 -14.79
C THR A 118 6.47 15.20 -15.74
N ASP A 119 7.60 14.52 -15.96
CA ASP A 119 8.58 14.89 -16.99
C ASP A 119 8.09 14.55 -18.40
N LYS A 120 7.23 13.53 -18.55
CA LYS A 120 6.81 12.99 -19.86
C LYS A 120 5.40 13.41 -20.29
N ARG A 121 4.50 13.71 -19.35
CA ARG A 121 3.09 14.02 -19.64
C ARG A 121 2.45 14.85 -18.53
N GLU A 122 1.27 15.38 -18.83
CA GLU A 122 0.40 15.97 -17.81
C GLU A 122 -0.19 14.85 -16.92
N VAL A 123 -0.05 14.99 -15.60
CA VAL A 123 -0.71 14.14 -14.61
C VAL A 123 -1.86 14.91 -13.99
N ARG A 124 -3.09 14.41 -14.17
CA ARG A 124 -4.29 15.12 -13.71
C ARG A 124 -4.45 15.03 -12.19
N PRO A 125 -5.07 16.03 -11.52
CA PRO A 125 -5.26 15.98 -10.05
C PRO A 125 -6.00 14.73 -9.55
N VAL A 126 -6.98 14.24 -10.31
CA VAL A 126 -7.73 13.02 -9.96
C VAL A 126 -6.83 11.78 -10.01
N GLU A 127 -5.96 11.70 -11.01
CA GLU A 127 -5.00 10.62 -11.18
C GLU A 127 -3.98 10.62 -10.03
N GLN A 128 -3.42 11.79 -9.72
CA GLN A 128 -2.52 11.95 -8.57
C GLN A 128 -3.21 11.57 -7.25
N HIS A 129 -4.50 11.89 -7.08
CA HIS A 129 -5.23 11.53 -5.86
C HIS A 129 -5.43 10.01 -5.73
N ILE A 130 -5.72 9.32 -6.84
CA ILE A 130 -5.80 7.85 -6.89
C ILE A 130 -4.43 7.25 -6.54
N HIS A 131 -3.36 7.76 -7.16
CA HIS A 131 -2.01 7.30 -6.94
C HIS A 131 -1.57 7.49 -5.48
N SER A 132 -1.77 8.68 -4.91
CA SER A 132 -1.46 8.95 -3.50
C SER A 132 -2.28 8.09 -2.53
N PHE A 133 -3.49 7.68 -2.92
CA PHE A 133 -4.26 6.71 -2.13
C PHE A 133 -3.62 5.32 -2.18
N LEU A 134 -3.17 4.85 -3.36
CA LEU A 134 -2.44 3.58 -3.48
C LEU A 134 -1.10 3.61 -2.72
N GLU A 135 -0.37 4.72 -2.80
CA GLU A 135 0.93 4.95 -2.15
C GLU A 135 0.85 4.78 -0.62
N VAL A 136 -0.22 5.24 0.03
CA VAL A 136 -0.33 5.23 1.50
C VAL A 136 -0.77 3.87 2.06
N LEU A 137 -1.32 2.97 1.23
CA LEU A 137 -1.86 1.70 1.70
C LEU A 137 -0.79 0.72 2.25
N PRO A 138 0.41 0.55 1.64
CA PRO A 138 1.50 -0.23 2.24
C PRO A 138 1.90 0.27 3.62
N LEU A 139 2.06 1.59 3.74
CA LEU A 139 2.42 2.22 5.00
C LEU A 139 1.32 2.01 6.04
N THR A 140 0.06 2.11 5.64
CA THR A 140 -1.10 1.84 6.50
C THR A 140 -1.09 0.38 6.97
N ALA A 141 -0.91 -0.59 6.07
CA ALA A 141 -0.84 -2.01 6.41
C ALA A 141 0.32 -2.31 7.37
N ALA A 142 1.51 -1.75 7.11
CA ALA A 142 2.67 -1.88 7.97
C ALA A 142 2.44 -1.25 9.36
N ALA A 143 1.85 -0.06 9.43
CA ALA A 143 1.55 0.64 10.68
C ALA A 143 0.57 -0.16 11.55
N PHE A 144 -0.55 -0.61 10.98
CA PHE A 144 -1.52 -1.40 11.73
C PHE A 144 -0.97 -2.77 12.15
N THR A 145 -0.12 -3.38 11.32
CA THR A 145 0.56 -4.65 11.67
C THR A 145 1.59 -4.46 12.78
N THR A 146 2.35 -3.36 12.78
CA THR A 146 3.29 -3.05 13.88
C THR A 146 2.55 -2.76 15.18
N CYS A 147 1.40 -2.07 15.15
CA CYS A 147 0.53 -1.92 16.31
C CYS A 147 0.03 -3.28 16.84
N LEU A 148 -0.34 -4.21 15.95
CA LEU A 148 -0.82 -5.54 16.31
C LEU A 148 0.28 -6.44 16.91
N HIS A 149 1.54 -6.21 16.51
CA HIS A 149 2.69 -7.05 16.85
C HIS A 149 3.79 -6.24 17.56
N TRP A 150 3.39 -5.39 18.51
CA TRP A 150 4.31 -4.50 19.22
C TRP A 150 5.42 -5.25 19.98
N ASP A 151 5.13 -6.45 20.48
CA ASP A 151 6.12 -7.33 21.06
C ASP A 151 7.26 -7.65 20.07
N GLN A 152 6.92 -7.97 18.82
CA GLN A 152 7.88 -8.24 17.76
C GLN A 152 8.64 -6.98 17.33
N VAL A 153 8.01 -5.80 17.37
CA VAL A 153 8.71 -4.51 17.17
C VAL A 153 9.79 -4.33 18.23
N ARG A 154 9.46 -4.53 19.52
CA ARG A 154 10.44 -4.44 20.62
C ARG A 154 11.58 -5.44 20.47
N GLU A 155 11.28 -6.66 20.02
CA GLU A 155 12.31 -7.67 19.74
C GLU A 155 13.21 -7.25 18.57
N THR A 156 12.65 -6.68 17.52
CA THR A 156 13.40 -6.14 16.37
C THR A 156 14.38 -5.06 16.82
N LEU A 157 13.90 -4.10 17.64
CA LEU A 157 14.72 -3.00 18.18
C LEU A 157 15.85 -3.48 19.13
N LYS A 158 15.71 -4.66 19.72
CA LYS A 158 16.74 -5.30 20.56
C LYS A 158 17.69 -6.22 19.78
N GLY A 159 17.62 -6.21 18.44
CA GLY A 159 18.47 -7.05 17.58
C GLY A 159 17.95 -8.48 17.37
N GLY A 160 16.76 -8.81 17.89
CA GLY A 160 16.07 -10.06 17.57
C GLY A 160 16.78 -11.33 18.07
N GLY A 161 17.25 -11.36 19.32
CA GLY A 161 18.06 -12.47 19.86
C GLY A 161 17.39 -13.85 20.00
N ARG A 162 16.11 -14.03 19.63
CA ARG A 162 15.44 -15.34 19.68
C ARG A 162 15.68 -16.12 18.37
N PRO A 163 15.86 -17.46 18.42
CA PRO A 163 16.21 -18.27 17.24
C PRO A 163 15.26 -18.18 16.05
N ASP A 164 13.99 -17.82 16.28
CA ASP A 164 12.94 -17.80 15.28
C ASP A 164 12.64 -16.40 14.70
N ASN A 165 13.32 -15.37 15.21
CA ASN A 165 13.02 -13.98 14.85
C ASN A 165 13.37 -13.65 13.39
N TRP A 166 14.40 -14.32 12.85
CA TRP A 166 14.94 -14.08 11.52
C TRP A 166 14.65 -15.22 10.53
N LYS A 167 13.59 -15.98 10.78
CA LYS A 167 13.15 -17.11 9.94
C LYS A 167 11.79 -16.84 9.33
N LEU A 168 11.58 -17.25 8.09
CA LEU A 168 10.24 -17.25 7.50
C LEU A 168 9.50 -18.50 8.01
N LEU A 169 8.52 -18.29 8.89
CA LEU A 169 7.74 -19.36 9.51
C LEU A 169 6.26 -19.22 9.13
N PRO A 170 5.51 -20.31 8.94
CA PRO A 170 4.08 -20.23 8.64
C PRO A 170 3.28 -19.65 9.81
N LYS A 171 2.13 -19.04 9.51
CA LYS A 171 1.18 -18.59 10.55
C LYS A 171 0.77 -19.76 11.43
N GLN A 172 0.75 -19.52 12.75
CA GLN A 172 0.24 -20.51 13.72
C GLN A 172 -1.26 -20.75 13.56
N ARG A 173 -2.00 -19.70 13.18
CA ARG A 173 -3.43 -19.74 12.87
C ARG A 173 -3.60 -19.24 11.43
N PRO A 174 -3.60 -20.14 10.44
CA PRO A 174 -3.76 -19.74 9.04
C PRO A 174 -5.13 -19.12 8.79
N LEU A 175 -5.19 -18.21 7.82
CA LEU A 175 -6.45 -17.63 7.35
C LEU A 175 -7.28 -18.70 6.59
N PRO A 176 -8.61 -18.58 6.58
CA PRO A 176 -9.46 -19.49 5.80
C PRO A 176 -9.05 -19.50 4.32
N ALA A 177 -8.98 -20.67 3.71
CA ALA A 177 -8.63 -20.83 2.30
C ALA A 177 -9.61 -20.09 1.37
N SER A 178 -10.89 -20.01 1.74
CA SER A 178 -11.90 -19.24 1.01
C SER A 178 -11.60 -17.74 0.99
N TYR A 179 -11.14 -17.17 2.11
CA TYR A 179 -10.73 -15.77 2.18
C TYR A 179 -9.50 -15.52 1.33
N LEU A 180 -8.47 -16.37 1.44
CA LEU A 180 -7.27 -16.25 0.61
C LEU A 180 -7.59 -16.40 -0.88
N GLY A 181 -8.47 -17.34 -1.26
CA GLY A 181 -8.94 -17.51 -2.62
C GLY A 181 -9.71 -16.30 -3.15
N ALA A 182 -10.57 -15.69 -2.33
CA ALA A 182 -11.30 -14.47 -2.70
C ALA A 182 -10.34 -13.28 -2.92
N ILE A 183 -9.36 -13.08 -2.04
CA ILE A 183 -8.34 -12.04 -2.22
C ILE A 183 -7.48 -12.32 -3.45
N ALA A 184 -7.04 -13.56 -3.66
CA ALA A 184 -6.26 -13.94 -4.84
C ALA A 184 -7.04 -13.70 -6.15
N ALA A 185 -8.34 -14.02 -6.18
CA ALA A 185 -9.21 -13.72 -7.31
C ALA A 185 -9.35 -12.20 -7.52
N GLY A 186 -9.54 -11.43 -6.45
CA GLY A 186 -9.59 -9.96 -6.49
C GLY A 186 -8.29 -9.35 -7.03
N VAL A 187 -7.14 -9.81 -6.57
CA VAL A 187 -5.82 -9.41 -7.09
C VAL A 187 -5.70 -9.80 -8.57
N GLY A 188 -6.10 -11.01 -8.94
CA GLY A 188 -6.04 -11.47 -10.33
C GLY A 188 -6.86 -10.58 -11.27
N VAL A 189 -8.09 -10.26 -10.90
CA VAL A 189 -9.05 -9.51 -11.74
C VAL A 189 -8.80 -8.00 -11.70
N CYS A 190 -8.53 -7.43 -10.52
CA CYS A 190 -8.47 -5.98 -10.33
C CYS A 190 -7.06 -5.40 -10.40
N VAL A 191 -6.01 -6.23 -10.36
CA VAL A 191 -4.61 -5.76 -10.31
C VAL A 191 -3.80 -6.41 -11.42
N ALA A 192 -3.65 -7.74 -11.39
CA ALA A 192 -2.75 -8.45 -12.31
C ALA A 192 -3.21 -8.37 -13.77
N LEU A 193 -4.51 -8.55 -14.03
CA LEU A 193 -5.06 -8.48 -15.39
C LEU A 193 -4.98 -7.05 -15.98
N PRO A 194 -5.42 -5.98 -15.29
CA PRO A 194 -5.28 -4.61 -15.77
C PRO A 194 -3.83 -4.23 -16.07
N TYR A 195 -2.91 -4.55 -15.16
CA TYR A 195 -1.49 -4.30 -15.37
C TYR A 195 -0.94 -5.08 -16.58
N ALA A 196 -1.26 -6.37 -16.71
CA ALA A 196 -0.78 -7.17 -17.83
C ALA A 196 -1.27 -6.58 -19.16
N GLU A 197 -2.52 -6.11 -19.22
CA GLU A 197 -3.06 -5.43 -20.39
C GLU A 197 -2.32 -4.12 -20.70
N GLU A 198 -2.05 -3.29 -19.70
CA GLU A 198 -1.28 -2.05 -19.85
C GLU A 198 0.15 -2.31 -20.35
N MET A 199 0.88 -3.21 -19.70
CA MET A 199 2.25 -3.57 -20.09
C MET A 199 2.30 -4.11 -21.53
N ILE A 200 1.35 -4.97 -21.90
CA ILE A 200 1.24 -5.48 -23.29
C ILE A 200 0.97 -4.33 -24.26
N ARG A 201 0.08 -3.38 -23.91
CA ARG A 201 -0.24 -2.21 -24.74
C ARG A 201 1.00 -1.33 -24.97
N CYS A 202 1.74 -1.01 -23.91
CA CYS A 202 3.00 -0.27 -23.99
C CYS A 202 4.07 -0.97 -24.82
N ILE A 203 4.24 -2.29 -24.66
CA ILE A 203 5.20 -3.07 -25.46
C ILE A 203 4.83 -3.08 -26.95
N ARG A 204 3.54 -3.22 -27.26
CA ARG A 204 3.04 -3.20 -28.65
C ARG A 204 3.26 -1.84 -29.31
N ALA A 205 2.94 -0.75 -28.60
CA ALA A 205 3.15 0.60 -29.10
C ALA A 205 4.63 0.88 -29.42
N ARG A 206 5.54 0.48 -28.51
CA ARG A 206 6.99 0.61 -28.74
C ARG A 206 7.44 -0.15 -29.99
N ARG A 207 7.02 -1.41 -30.14
CA ARG A 207 7.38 -2.24 -31.31
C ARG A 207 6.91 -1.65 -32.65
N ASN A 208 5.70 -1.07 -32.66
CA ASN A 208 5.18 -0.43 -33.87
C ASN A 208 6.02 0.79 -34.25
N ARG A 209 6.36 1.64 -33.27
CA ARG A 209 7.23 2.80 -33.48
C ARG A 209 8.61 2.40 -34.01
N ASP A 210 9.25 1.40 -33.41
CA ASP A 210 10.56 0.90 -33.85
C ASP A 210 10.49 0.36 -35.30
N SER A 211 9.36 -0.22 -35.69
CA SER A 211 9.16 -0.75 -37.05
C SER A 211 8.95 0.35 -38.09
N ASP A 212 8.32 1.47 -37.71
CA ASP A 212 8.12 2.62 -38.59
C ASP A 212 9.42 3.40 -38.79
N ASP A 213 10.22 3.58 -37.74
CA ASP A 213 11.55 4.20 -37.80
C ASP A 213 12.53 3.42 -38.70
N LEU A 214 12.38 2.08 -38.78
CA LEU A 214 13.16 1.24 -39.71
C LEU A 214 12.68 1.32 -41.16
N ARG A 215 11.49 1.88 -41.41
CA ARG A 215 10.88 2.01 -42.75
C ARG A 215 11.02 3.41 -43.33
N SER A 216 11.33 4.42 -42.51
CA SER A 216 11.61 5.81 -42.89
C SER A 216 13.08 6.02 -43.26
#